data_AF-A0A497P1J6-F1
#
_entry.id   AF-A0A497P1J6-F1
#
_cell.length_a   1.000
_cell.length_b   1.000
_cell.length_c   1.000
_cell.angle_alpha   90.00
_cell.angle_beta   90.00
_cell.angle_gamma   90.00
#
_symmetry.space_group_name_H-M   'P 1'
#
loop_
_entity.id
_entity.type
_entity.pdbx_description
1 polymer ?
#
loop_
_entity_poly.entity_id
_entity_poly.type
_entity_poly.pdbx_seq_one_letter_code
_entity_poly.pdbx_strand_id
1 'polypeptide(L)'
;MNEEDVPLVRRIAKETVYEVLETELYDELFSLLEAFESGIVNFKQHFANKKGVSAEPIAVKEETFTCLKFELMKSAKIGEYEVAYKERNFPEHWNSAYNVLKQSNATISSRYHSQGYQYAYWLYGEGRIYRQKLNQKQS
;
A
#
# COMPACT_ATOMS: atom_id res chain seq x y z
N MET A 1 13.01 -46.70 -21.57
CA MET A 1 13.56 -45.45 -21.03
C MET A 1 15.04 -45.50 -21.32
N ASN A 2 15.50 -44.64 -22.21
CA ASN A 2 16.88 -44.56 -22.65
C ASN A 2 17.72 -43.98 -21.50
N GLU A 3 19.02 -44.30 -21.41
CA GLU A 3 19.88 -43.82 -20.32
C GLU A 3 19.96 -42.28 -20.24
N GLU A 4 19.64 -41.57 -21.34
CA GLU A 4 19.59 -40.10 -21.41
C GLU A 4 18.28 -39.49 -20.86
N ASP A 5 17.21 -40.28 -20.70
CA ASP A 5 15.91 -39.79 -20.21
C ASP A 5 15.96 -39.50 -18.70
N VAL A 6 16.74 -40.29 -17.95
CA VAL A 6 16.82 -40.19 -16.48
C VAL A 6 17.47 -38.87 -16.02
N PRO A 7 18.59 -38.40 -16.61
CA PRO A 7 19.13 -37.08 -16.33
C PRO A 7 18.16 -35.93 -16.68
N LEU A 8 17.44 -36.04 -17.79
CA LEU A 8 16.49 -35.03 -18.24
C LEU A 8 15.31 -34.88 -17.27
N VAL A 9 14.71 -36.00 -16.87
CA VAL A 9 13.61 -36.04 -15.89
C VAL A 9 14.08 -35.48 -14.54
N ARG A 10 15.30 -35.80 -14.11
CA ARG A 10 15.88 -35.26 -12.88
C ARG A 10 16.07 -33.75 -12.93
N ARG A 11 16.48 -33.20 -14.08
CA ARG A 11 16.64 -31.75 -14.27
C ARG A 11 15.29 -31.04 -14.21
N ILE A 12 14.30 -31.52 -14.96
CA ILE A 12 12.95 -30.95 -14.98
C ILE A 12 12.34 -30.98 -13.58
N ALA A 13 12.43 -32.12 -12.87
CA ALA A 13 11.93 -32.23 -11.51
C ALA A 13 12.60 -31.23 -10.54
N LYS A 14 13.90 -30.97 -10.68
CA LYS A 14 14.58 -29.94 -9.89
C LYS A 14 14.09 -28.55 -10.23
N GLU A 15 14.04 -28.19 -11.51
CA GLU A 15 13.59 -26.86 -11.97
C GLU A 15 12.17 -26.55 -11.49
N THR A 16 11.23 -27.48 -11.66
CA THR A 16 9.86 -27.32 -11.18
C THR A 16 9.78 -27.18 -9.65
N VAL A 17 10.56 -27.97 -8.90
CA VAL A 17 10.61 -27.84 -7.43
C VAL A 17 11.19 -26.50 -7.02
N TYR A 18 12.20 -25.99 -7.72
CA TYR A 18 12.75 -24.66 -7.44
C TYR A 18 11.73 -23.55 -7.71
N GLU A 19 11.02 -23.57 -8.84
CA GLU A 19 9.99 -22.56 -9.16
C GLU A 19 8.85 -22.55 -8.14
N VAL A 20 8.36 -23.74 -7.73
CA VAL A 20 7.30 -23.87 -6.72
C VAL A 20 7.77 -23.37 -5.36
N LEU A 21 8.95 -23.81 -4.91
CA LEU A 21 9.52 -23.36 -3.63
C LEU A 21 9.81 -21.86 -3.64
N GLU A 22 10.27 -21.31 -4.75
CA GLU A 22 10.58 -19.89 -4.88
C GLU A 22 9.31 -19.05 -4.70
N THR A 23 8.23 -19.38 -5.40
CA THR A 23 6.95 -18.64 -5.30
C THR A 23 6.30 -18.74 -3.91
N GLU A 24 6.13 -19.93 -3.35
CA GLU A 24 5.50 -20.10 -2.03
C GLU A 24 6.34 -19.50 -0.90
N LEU A 25 7.66 -19.63 -0.96
CA LEU A 25 8.55 -19.04 0.03
C LEU A 25 8.52 -17.51 -0.03
N TYR A 26 8.47 -16.92 -1.23
CA TYR A 26 8.40 -15.46 -1.37
C TYR A 26 7.09 -14.88 -0.80
N ASP A 27 5.96 -15.53 -1.03
CA ASP A 27 4.66 -15.10 -0.49
C ASP A 27 4.63 -15.19 1.05
N GLU A 28 5.20 -16.25 1.61
CA GLU A 28 5.30 -16.42 3.07
C GLU A 28 6.26 -15.39 3.69
N LEU A 29 7.42 -15.15 3.05
CA LEU A 29 8.37 -14.12 3.46
C LEU A 29 7.75 -12.71 3.37
N PHE A 30 6.97 -12.44 2.32
CA PHE A 30 6.29 -11.16 2.16
C PHE A 30 5.22 -10.97 3.25
N SER A 31 4.46 -12.02 3.55
CA SER A 31 3.47 -12.02 4.63
C SER A 31 4.12 -11.77 6.00
N LEU A 32 5.29 -12.36 6.25
CA LEU A 32 6.06 -12.12 7.46
C LEU A 32 6.54 -10.66 7.57
N LEU A 33 7.00 -10.06 6.46
CA LEU A 33 7.42 -8.66 6.43
C LEU A 33 6.26 -7.70 6.75
N GLU A 34 5.09 -7.91 6.14
CA GLU A 34 3.88 -7.14 6.44
C GLU A 34 3.47 -7.28 7.92
N ALA A 35 3.61 -8.48 8.50
CA ALA A 35 3.36 -8.72 9.93
C ALA A 35 4.34 -7.95 10.83
N PHE A 36 5.63 -7.90 10.47
CA PHE A 36 6.63 -7.09 11.19
C PHE A 36 6.31 -5.60 11.11
N GLU A 37 5.96 -5.08 9.93
CA GLU A 37 5.57 -3.68 9.77
C GLU A 37 4.38 -3.33 10.66
N SER A 38 3.34 -4.18 10.66
CA SER A 38 2.18 -4.02 11.53
C SER A 38 2.57 -4.03 13.02
N GLY A 39 3.45 -4.96 13.42
CA GLY A 39 3.96 -5.06 14.79
C GLY A 39 4.70 -3.79 15.24
N ILE A 40 5.55 -3.23 14.37
CA ILE A 40 6.30 -2.00 14.63
C ILE A 40 5.36 -0.80 14.78
N VAL A 41 4.34 -0.69 13.93
CA VAL A 41 3.33 0.38 14.01
C VAL A 41 2.56 0.29 15.32
N ASN A 42 2.07 -0.90 15.67
CA ASN A 42 1.34 -1.13 16.92
C ASN A 42 2.20 -0.81 18.15
N PHE A 43 3.48 -1.18 18.12
CA PHE A 43 4.42 -0.87 19.18
C PHE A 43 4.64 0.64 19.35
N LYS A 44 4.85 1.36 18.24
CA LYS A 44 4.97 2.83 18.25
C LYS A 44 3.72 3.50 18.84
N GLN A 45 2.54 3.05 18.43
CA GLN A 45 1.27 3.57 18.96
C GLN A 45 1.14 3.32 20.47
N HIS A 46 1.46 2.11 20.93
CA HIS A 46 1.41 1.76 22.35
C HIS A 46 2.39 2.61 23.17
N PHE A 47 3.60 2.86 22.66
CA PHE A 47 4.61 3.67 23.32
C PHE A 47 4.20 5.15 23.41
N ALA A 48 3.64 5.70 22.34
CA ALA A 48 3.13 7.07 22.33
C ALA A 48 2.00 7.26 23.35
N ASN A 49 1.02 6.36 23.36
CA ASN A 49 -0.08 6.37 24.33
C ASN A 49 0.45 6.34 25.78
N LYS A 50 1.49 5.56 26.09
CA LYS A 50 2.11 5.52 27.43
C LYS A 50 2.86 6.80 27.81
N LYS A 51 3.41 7.53 26.83
CA LYS A 51 4.18 8.76 27.05
C LYS A 51 3.29 10.00 27.19
N GLY A 52 1.96 9.89 26.97
CA GLY A 52 1.05 11.04 26.96
C GLY A 52 1.28 12.01 25.80
N VAL A 53 2.20 11.66 24.90
CA VAL A 53 2.37 12.30 23.60
C VAL A 53 1.40 11.54 22.73
N SER A 54 0.30 12.16 22.27
CA SER A 54 -0.47 11.53 21.19
C SER A 54 0.57 11.12 20.14
N ALA A 55 0.55 9.88 19.68
CA ALA A 55 1.21 9.57 18.43
C ALA A 55 0.49 10.45 17.40
N GLU A 56 0.93 11.70 17.26
CA GLU A 56 0.79 12.36 16.00
C GLU A 56 1.43 11.36 15.04
N PRO A 57 0.63 10.78 14.12
CA PRO A 57 1.18 9.86 13.16
C PRO A 57 2.38 10.57 12.57
N ILE A 58 3.57 9.94 12.67
CA ILE A 58 4.82 10.48 12.11
C ILE A 58 4.44 11.12 10.79
N ALA A 59 4.57 12.44 10.69
CA ALA A 59 3.95 13.21 9.62
C ALA A 59 4.31 12.55 8.29
N VAL A 60 3.33 11.85 7.71
CA VAL A 60 3.55 11.11 6.48
C VAL A 60 3.90 12.16 5.45
N LYS A 61 4.90 11.87 4.63
CA LYS A 61 5.29 12.72 3.52
C LYS A 61 4.28 12.52 2.40
N GLU A 62 3.83 13.59 1.74
CA GLU A 62 2.84 13.48 0.67
C GLU A 62 3.38 12.66 -0.52
N GLU A 63 4.70 12.57 -0.65
CA GLU A 63 5.47 11.69 -1.54
C GLU A 63 5.05 10.22 -1.45
N THR A 64 4.56 9.78 -0.29
CA THR A 64 3.96 8.44 -0.10
C THR A 64 2.78 8.21 -1.03
N PHE A 65 2.05 9.28 -1.38
CA PHE A 65 0.91 9.24 -2.28
C PHE A 65 1.25 9.70 -3.68
N THR A 66 2.03 10.78 -3.85
CA THR A 66 2.29 11.36 -5.18
C THR A 66 3.14 10.47 -6.08
N CYS A 67 3.79 9.44 -5.54
CA CYS A 67 4.46 8.39 -6.30
C CYS A 67 3.51 7.45 -7.05
N LEU A 68 2.20 7.46 -6.73
CA LEU A 68 1.19 6.65 -7.42
C LEU A 68 0.74 7.30 -8.74
N LYS A 69 0.32 6.44 -9.67
CA LYS A 69 -0.28 6.85 -10.95
C LYS A 69 -1.76 7.15 -10.76
N PHE A 70 -2.11 8.42 -10.84
CA PHE A 70 -3.46 8.94 -10.68
C PHE A 70 -4.08 9.34 -12.03
N GLU A 71 -5.35 8.99 -12.22
CA GLU A 71 -6.14 9.33 -13.39
C GLU A 71 -7.24 10.31 -13.03
N LEU A 72 -7.35 11.40 -13.78
CA LEU A 72 -8.37 12.43 -13.57
C LEU A 72 -9.75 11.89 -13.93
N MET A 73 -10.67 12.03 -12.98
CA MET A 73 -12.07 11.65 -13.07
C MET A 73 -12.95 12.85 -12.74
N LYS A 74 -14.17 12.83 -13.25
CA LYS A 74 -15.17 13.87 -12.97
C LYS A 74 -16.49 13.21 -12.61
N SER A 75 -17.14 13.74 -11.58
CA SER A 75 -18.50 13.35 -11.23
C SER A 75 -19.36 14.57 -10.94
N ALA A 76 -20.67 14.42 -11.13
CA ALA A 76 -21.63 15.46 -10.80
C ALA A 76 -21.69 15.78 -9.30
N LYS A 77 -21.34 14.82 -8.42
CA LYS A 77 -21.50 14.96 -6.97
C LYS A 77 -20.31 15.63 -6.27
N ILE A 78 -19.09 15.27 -6.66
CA ILE A 78 -17.86 15.72 -5.96
C ILE A 78 -16.91 16.51 -6.86
N GLY A 79 -17.29 16.78 -8.11
CA GLY A 79 -16.47 17.52 -9.05
C GLY A 79 -15.32 16.69 -9.59
N GLU A 80 -14.15 17.31 -9.69
CA GLU A 80 -12.91 16.72 -10.21
C GLU A 80 -12.13 16.06 -9.09
N TYR A 81 -11.77 14.80 -9.30
CA TYR A 81 -11.00 13.97 -8.37
C TYR A 81 -10.11 13.05 -9.19
N GLU A 82 -9.13 12.44 -8.56
CA GLU A 82 -8.24 11.51 -9.25
C GLU A 82 -8.24 10.15 -8.55
N VAL A 83 -8.01 9.10 -9.33
CA VAL A 83 -8.03 7.70 -8.85
C VAL A 83 -6.73 7.01 -9.23
N ALA A 84 -6.09 6.37 -8.25
CA ALA A 84 -5.04 5.40 -8.47
C ALA A 84 -5.60 3.99 -8.28
N TYR A 85 -5.24 3.09 -9.21
CA TYR A 85 -5.67 1.68 -9.20
C TYR A 85 -4.53 0.76 -8.75
N LYS A 86 -4.85 -0.25 -7.94
CA LYS A 86 -3.87 -1.19 -7.38
C LYS A 86 -3.04 -1.85 -8.48
N GLU A 87 -3.72 -2.37 -9.50
CA GLU A 87 -3.14 -3.11 -10.61
C GLU A 87 -2.25 -2.26 -11.54
N ARG A 88 -2.29 -0.92 -11.42
CA ARG A 88 -1.50 0.01 -12.25
C ARG A 88 -0.28 0.58 -11.51
N ASN A 89 -0.08 0.20 -10.25
CA ASN A 89 0.96 0.72 -9.38
C ASN A 89 1.86 -0.40 -8.86
N PHE A 90 3.09 -0.04 -8.48
CA PHE A 90 4.00 -1.00 -7.84
C PHE A 90 3.46 -1.40 -6.46
N PRO A 91 3.45 -2.70 -6.10
CA PRO A 91 2.89 -3.19 -4.84
C PRO A 91 3.43 -2.48 -3.60
N GLU A 92 4.73 -2.21 -3.56
CA GLU A 92 5.40 -1.51 -2.45
C GLU A 92 4.82 -0.10 -2.21
N HIS A 93 4.76 0.72 -3.27
CA HIS A 93 4.20 2.07 -3.19
C HIS A 93 2.71 2.05 -2.86
N TRP A 94 1.98 1.09 -3.46
CA TRP A 94 0.56 0.92 -3.22
C TRP A 94 0.26 0.57 -1.76
N ASN A 95 0.93 -0.46 -1.23
CA ASN A 95 0.70 -0.95 0.13
C ASN A 95 1.01 0.13 1.15
N SER A 96 2.11 0.86 0.98
CA SER A 96 2.48 1.98 1.85
C SER A 96 1.38 3.04 1.94
N ALA A 97 0.91 3.55 0.79
CA ALA A 97 -0.18 4.54 0.76
C ALA A 97 -1.50 3.99 1.29
N TYR A 98 -1.86 2.76 0.88
CA TYR A 98 -3.10 2.12 1.30
C TYR A 98 -3.15 1.88 2.81
N ASN A 99 -2.04 1.43 3.41
CA ASN A 99 -1.93 1.17 4.84
C ASN A 99 -2.10 2.45 5.66
N VAL A 100 -1.55 3.58 5.22
CA VAL A 100 -1.76 4.89 5.87
C VAL A 100 -3.24 5.28 5.87
N LEU A 101 -3.92 5.15 4.72
CA LEU A 101 -5.34 5.52 4.61
C LEU A 101 -6.25 4.56 5.39
N LYS A 102 -5.90 3.28 5.41
CA LYS A 102 -6.62 2.26 6.19
C LYS A 102 -6.49 2.52 7.69
N GLN A 103 -5.27 2.80 8.18
CA GLN A 103 -5.02 3.09 9.59
C GLN A 103 -5.71 4.40 10.06
N SER A 104 -5.80 5.38 9.17
CA SER A 104 -6.47 6.66 9.46
C SER A 104 -7.99 6.64 9.24
N ASN A 105 -8.58 5.50 8.84
CA ASN A 105 -9.99 5.39 8.47
C ASN A 105 -10.41 6.45 7.44
N ALA A 106 -9.55 6.72 6.45
CA ALA A 106 -9.75 7.79 5.49
C ALA A 106 -10.91 7.47 4.55
N THR A 107 -12.01 8.20 4.69
CA THR A 107 -13.23 8.07 3.88
C THR A 107 -13.49 9.36 3.11
N ILE A 108 -14.43 9.33 2.16
CA ILE A 108 -14.79 10.53 1.40
C ILE A 108 -15.25 11.70 2.29
N SER A 109 -15.85 11.40 3.45
CA SER A 109 -16.30 12.35 4.47
C SER A 109 -15.20 12.75 5.46
N SER A 110 -14.18 11.92 5.64
CA SER A 110 -13.05 12.16 6.53
C SER A 110 -11.75 11.87 5.79
N ARG A 111 -11.37 12.80 4.91
CA ARG A 111 -10.24 12.61 4.00
C ARG A 111 -8.93 12.85 4.73
N TYR A 112 -7.95 12.00 4.47
CA TYR A 112 -6.62 12.12 5.04
C TYR A 112 -5.82 13.20 4.33
N HIS A 113 -5.23 14.11 5.11
CA HIS A 113 -4.18 15.03 4.66
C HIS A 113 -3.42 15.54 5.89
N SER A 114 -2.17 15.95 5.67
CA SER A 114 -1.35 16.62 6.70
C SER A 114 -1.14 18.09 6.35
N GLN A 115 -0.52 18.85 7.25
CA GLN A 115 -0.16 20.24 6.98
C GLN A 115 0.77 20.33 5.77
N GLY A 116 0.46 21.24 4.84
CA GLY A 116 1.25 21.47 3.62
C GLY A 116 0.91 20.55 2.45
N TYR A 117 0.02 19.57 2.63
CA TYR A 117 -0.42 18.71 1.54
C TYR A 117 -1.17 19.51 0.46
N GLN A 118 -1.00 19.09 -0.79
CA GLN A 118 -1.73 19.65 -1.93
C GLN A 118 -3.06 18.92 -2.16
N TYR A 119 -3.15 17.66 -1.76
CA TYR A 119 -4.33 16.83 -1.96
C TYR A 119 -4.83 16.22 -0.64
N ALA A 120 -6.12 15.92 -0.63
CA ALA A 120 -6.78 15.08 0.36
C ALA A 120 -7.03 13.70 -0.24
N TYR A 121 -6.76 12.64 0.54
CA TYR A 121 -6.75 11.25 0.09
C TYR A 121 -7.80 10.42 0.85
N TRP A 122 -8.41 9.42 0.20
CA TRP A 122 -9.36 8.51 0.86
C TRP A 122 -9.48 7.17 0.16
N LEU A 123 -10.09 6.20 0.85
CA LEU A 123 -10.48 4.90 0.32
C LEU A 123 -11.99 4.85 0.06
N TYR A 124 -12.38 4.17 -1.02
CA TYR A 124 -13.76 3.84 -1.31
C TYR A 124 -13.82 2.54 -2.11
N GLY A 125 -14.36 1.48 -1.50
CA GLY A 125 -14.30 0.13 -2.06
C GLY A 125 -12.87 -0.45 -2.04
N GLU A 126 -12.65 -1.49 -2.84
CA GLU A 126 -11.37 -2.20 -2.91
C GLU A 126 -10.54 -1.77 -4.12
N GLY A 127 -9.21 -1.83 -3.98
CA GLY A 127 -8.26 -1.65 -5.09
C GLY A 127 -8.13 -0.22 -5.61
N ARG A 128 -8.67 0.79 -4.90
CA ARG A 128 -8.69 2.19 -5.35
C ARG A 128 -8.28 3.15 -4.24
N ILE A 129 -7.37 4.07 -4.57
CA ILE A 129 -7.03 5.23 -3.75
C ILE A 129 -7.50 6.47 -4.50
N TYR A 130 -8.24 7.31 -3.80
CA TYR A 130 -8.79 8.52 -4.36
C TYR A 130 -8.05 9.73 -3.81
N ARG A 131 -7.92 10.78 -4.62
CA ARG A 131 -7.46 12.09 -4.16
C ARG A 131 -8.25 13.23 -4.77
N GLN A 132 -8.28 14.36 -4.07
CA GLN A 132 -8.83 15.61 -4.58
C GLN A 132 -7.98 16.77 -4.08
N LYS A 133 -7.74 17.76 -4.93
CA LYS A 133 -6.94 18.93 -4.57
C LYS A 133 -7.60 19.65 -3.40
N LEU A 134 -6.81 19.99 -2.39
CA LEU A 134 -7.30 20.82 -1.28
C LEU A 134 -7.55 22.22 -1.81
N ASN A 135 -8.75 22.74 -1.57
CA ASN A 135 -9.00 24.15 -1.78
C ASN A 135 -8.13 24.89 -0.79
N GLN A 136 -7.12 25.63 -1.28
CA GLN A 136 -6.37 26.57 -0.46
C GLN A 136 -7.37 27.59 0.07
N LYS A 137 -7.92 27.38 1.28
CA LYS A 137 -8.43 28.51 2.05
C LYS A 137 -7.20 29.36 2.34
N GLN A 138 -7.10 30.49 1.66
CA GLN A 138 -6.21 31.58 2.04
C GLN A 138 -6.47 31.83 3.52
N SER A 139 -5.45 31.58 4.34
CA SER A 139 -5.39 32.06 5.72
C SER A 139 -5.47 33.57 5.74
#